data_AF-A0A1C4UZT1-F1
#
_entry.id   AF-A0A1C4UZT1-F1
#
_cell.length_a   1.000
_cell.length_b   1.000
_cell.length_c   1.000
_cell.angle_alpha   90.00
_cell.angle_beta   90.00
_cell.angle_gamma   90.00
#
_symmetry.space_group_name_H-M   'P 1'
#
loop_
_entity.id
_entity.type
_entity.pdbx_description
1 polymer ?
#
loop_
_entity_poly.entity_id
_entity_poly.type
_entity_poly.pdbx_seq_one_letter_code
_entity_poly.pdbx_strand_id
1 'polypeptide(L)'
;MFPDGQDPYALLGVTRDSTVTEIRERYLVLAQIWHPDRHQSSPAQVREEVTRQMQQINAAYKHLTAVHTRAHQDRERQTRERQDRERDTRERQNRERDARERQARERETRERENPRAQWTHPRFEAGSGFDTSTNPRPTIHPIAITLRSGERGYTLRAHLDDQQTDAAFLGAQSRLLLFRSAESMRTYLARTEAHELATIAGWDSFLDGMGSTPTEPDDEHSFDFDLITYSLRFPPAQWVPTLFIANRDLIREVSEAFELGDVLKQLAVGSPLDYLDDLFRVVDRPVAGWGARRQLASLQAGRFSGGWRGAIAGVEERVRWLR
;
A
#
# COMPACT_ATOMS: atom_id res chain seq x y z
N MET A 1 -39.49 22.44 54.15
CA MET A 1 -40.12 21.64 55.23
C MET A 1 -41.60 21.98 55.21
N PHE A 2 -42.49 20.99 55.09
CA PHE A 2 -43.94 21.24 55.12
C PHE A 2 -44.37 21.68 56.53
N PRO A 3 -45.44 22.51 56.68
CA PRO A 3 -45.78 23.17 57.94
C PRO A 3 -45.99 22.22 59.14
N ASP A 4 -46.38 20.96 58.89
CA ASP A 4 -46.74 19.98 59.93
C ASP A 4 -45.95 18.65 59.85
N GLY A 5 -44.88 18.58 59.06
CA GLY A 5 -44.09 17.34 58.89
C GLY A 5 -44.79 16.20 58.13
N GLN A 6 -45.99 16.43 57.60
CA GLN A 6 -46.75 15.46 56.81
C GLN A 6 -46.16 15.25 55.42
N ASP A 7 -46.20 13.99 54.93
CA ASP A 7 -45.74 13.62 53.60
C ASP A 7 -46.71 14.15 52.51
N PRO A 8 -46.25 15.00 51.57
CA PRO A 8 -47.09 15.53 50.48
C PRO A 8 -47.73 14.44 49.62
N TYR A 9 -47.06 13.29 49.48
CA TYR A 9 -47.58 12.13 48.73
C TYR A 9 -48.77 11.50 49.47
N ALA A 10 -48.65 11.35 50.79
CA ALA A 10 -49.73 10.84 51.64
C ALA A 10 -50.93 11.81 51.70
N LEU A 11 -50.66 13.13 51.74
CA LEU A 11 -51.68 14.18 51.73
C LEU A 11 -52.56 14.18 50.48
N LEU A 12 -51.96 13.96 49.31
CA LEU A 12 -52.73 13.79 48.07
C LEU A 12 -53.20 12.35 47.86
N GLY A 13 -52.68 11.36 48.59
CA GLY A 13 -52.97 9.94 48.37
C GLY A 13 -52.44 9.45 47.03
N VAL A 14 -51.25 9.92 46.65
CA VAL A 14 -50.53 9.53 45.41
C VAL A 14 -49.20 8.88 45.79
N THR A 15 -48.60 8.16 44.84
CA THR A 15 -47.30 7.49 45.08
C THR A 15 -46.15 8.35 44.55
N ARG A 16 -44.92 7.98 44.92
CA ARG A 16 -43.71 8.64 44.37
C ARG A 16 -43.53 8.43 42.87
N ASP A 17 -44.16 7.40 42.31
CA ASP A 17 -44.13 7.08 40.88
C ASP A 17 -45.27 7.74 40.09
N SER A 18 -46.18 8.45 40.77
CA SER A 18 -47.35 9.04 40.12
C SER A 18 -46.98 10.11 39.10
N THR A 19 -47.71 10.14 37.99
CA THR A 19 -47.50 11.13 36.93
C THR A 19 -48.01 12.51 37.34
N VAL A 20 -47.55 13.58 36.69
CA VAL A 20 -48.06 14.95 36.93
C VAL A 20 -49.58 15.01 36.68
N THR A 21 -50.06 14.24 35.70
CA THR A 21 -51.48 14.10 35.39
C THR A 21 -52.26 13.47 36.54
N GLU A 22 -51.77 12.35 37.11
CA GLU A 22 -52.39 11.70 38.27
C GLU A 22 -52.38 12.60 39.52
N ILE A 23 -51.28 13.33 39.76
CA ILE A 23 -51.17 14.30 40.86
C ILE A 23 -52.24 15.40 40.72
N ARG A 24 -52.48 15.87 39.49
CA ARG A 24 -53.51 16.87 39.18
C ARG A 24 -54.92 16.33 39.36
N GLU A 25 -55.20 15.14 38.83
CA GLU A 25 -56.52 14.50 38.97
C GLU A 25 -56.87 14.31 40.44
N ARG A 26 -55.90 13.87 41.25
CA ARG A 26 -56.11 13.65 42.67
C ARG A 26 -56.32 14.95 43.45
N TYR A 27 -55.57 16.00 43.09
CA TYR A 27 -55.81 17.35 43.59
C TYR A 27 -57.23 17.85 43.28
N LEU A 28 -57.73 17.65 42.05
CA LEU A 28 -59.07 18.09 41.66
C LEU A 28 -60.16 17.41 42.48
N VAL A 29 -60.03 16.10 42.72
CA VAL A 29 -60.96 15.34 43.58
C VAL A 29 -60.94 15.88 45.01
N LEU A 30 -59.77 16.11 45.59
CA LEU A 30 -59.64 16.64 46.95
C LEU A 30 -60.14 18.07 47.07
N ALA A 31 -59.85 18.93 46.08
CA ALA A 31 -60.35 20.30 46.02
C ALA A 31 -61.88 20.33 45.95
N GLN A 32 -62.52 19.40 45.24
CA GLN A 32 -63.98 19.30 45.19
C GLN A 32 -64.61 18.90 46.53
N ILE A 33 -63.89 18.17 47.39
CA ILE A 33 -64.37 17.74 48.71
C ILE A 33 -64.14 18.85 49.76
N TRP A 34 -62.96 19.49 49.72
CA TRP A 34 -62.47 20.41 50.74
C TRP A 34 -62.57 21.90 50.34
N HIS A 35 -63.30 22.25 49.27
CA HIS A 35 -63.47 23.65 48.89
C HIS A 35 -64.25 24.43 49.96
N PRO A 36 -63.75 25.59 50.45
CA PRO A 36 -64.44 26.39 51.48
C PRO A 36 -65.88 26.76 51.10
N ASP A 37 -66.14 27.02 49.81
CA ASP A 37 -67.49 27.36 49.32
C ASP A 37 -68.53 26.27 49.57
N ARG A 38 -68.12 25.00 49.59
CA ARG A 38 -69.04 23.88 49.84
C ARG A 38 -69.38 23.70 51.31
N HIS A 39 -68.65 24.40 52.19
CA HIS A 39 -68.80 24.31 53.64
C HIS A 39 -69.11 25.67 54.28
N GLN A 40 -69.52 26.69 53.51
CA GLN A 40 -69.84 28.03 54.04
C GLN A 40 -70.95 27.99 55.11
N SER A 41 -71.95 27.11 54.92
CA SER A 41 -73.07 26.90 55.85
C SER A 41 -72.76 25.98 57.03
N SER A 42 -71.54 25.42 57.10
CA SER A 42 -71.10 24.54 58.19
C SER A 42 -70.70 25.35 59.44
N PRO A 43 -70.68 24.72 60.64
CA PRO A 43 -70.21 25.35 61.88
C PRO A 43 -68.79 25.91 61.77
N ALA A 44 -68.46 26.95 62.55
CA ALA A 44 -67.19 27.68 62.46
C ALA A 44 -65.95 26.76 62.55
N GLN A 45 -65.98 25.79 63.47
CA GLN A 45 -64.91 24.80 63.67
C GLN A 45 -64.67 23.95 62.40
N VAL A 46 -65.74 23.56 61.70
CA VAL A 46 -65.65 22.76 60.47
C VAL A 46 -65.06 23.60 59.33
N ARG A 47 -65.41 24.89 59.25
CA ARG A 47 -64.86 25.80 58.23
C ARG A 47 -63.37 26.05 58.40
N GLU A 48 -62.91 26.21 59.64
CA GLU A 48 -61.49 26.34 59.96
C GLU A 48 -60.71 25.08 59.57
N GLU A 49 -61.27 23.91 59.87
CA GLU A 49 -60.65 22.63 59.51
C GLU A 49 -60.61 22.41 57.99
N VAL A 50 -61.70 22.70 57.27
CA VAL A 50 -61.76 22.64 55.80
C VAL A 50 -60.74 23.59 55.17
N THR A 51 -60.63 24.82 55.69
CA THR A 51 -59.66 25.81 55.20
C THR A 51 -58.23 25.34 55.42
N ARG A 52 -57.91 24.79 56.60
CA ARG A 52 -56.59 24.22 56.91
C ARG A 52 -56.25 23.05 55.99
N GLN A 53 -57.19 22.13 55.79
CA GLN A 53 -57.01 20.98 54.89
C GLN A 53 -56.79 21.43 53.44
N MET A 54 -57.57 22.38 52.94
CA MET A 54 -57.40 22.93 51.59
C MET A 54 -56.04 23.62 51.42
N GLN A 55 -55.57 24.35 52.44
CA GLN A 55 -54.23 24.95 52.44
C GLN A 55 -53.12 23.89 52.36
N GLN A 56 -53.25 22.79 53.11
CA GLN A 56 -52.31 21.66 53.08
C GLN A 56 -52.32 20.96 51.71
N ILE A 57 -53.51 20.72 51.12
CA ILE A 57 -53.68 20.15 49.77
C ILE A 57 -53.04 21.05 48.70
N ASN A 58 -53.28 22.36 48.75
CA ASN A 58 -52.70 23.33 47.83
C ASN A 58 -51.16 23.36 47.91
N ALA A 59 -50.62 23.33 49.14
CA ALA A 59 -49.19 23.29 49.37
C ALA A 59 -48.58 21.98 48.82
N ALA A 60 -49.23 20.84 49.06
CA ALA A 60 -48.80 19.52 48.59
C ALA A 60 -48.78 19.46 47.06
N TYR A 61 -49.87 19.89 46.40
CA TYR A 61 -49.98 19.94 44.95
C TYR A 61 -48.90 20.83 44.31
N LYS A 62 -48.69 22.04 44.84
CA LYS A 62 -47.68 22.97 44.33
C LYS A 62 -46.27 22.38 44.42
N HIS A 63 -45.95 21.72 45.53
CA HIS A 63 -44.63 21.11 45.72
C HIS A 63 -44.41 19.91 44.80
N LEU A 64 -45.36 18.96 44.78
CA LEU A 64 -45.23 17.73 44.00
C LEU A 64 -45.21 18.01 42.49
N THR A 65 -46.03 18.95 42.02
CA THR A 65 -46.01 19.40 40.62
C THR A 65 -44.64 19.97 40.24
N ALA A 66 -44.03 20.80 41.09
CA ALA A 66 -42.71 21.38 40.83
C ALA A 66 -41.60 20.32 40.81
N VAL A 67 -41.65 19.35 41.73
CA VAL A 67 -40.66 18.25 41.82
C VAL A 67 -40.75 17.33 40.61
N HIS A 68 -41.95 16.84 40.26
CA HIS A 68 -42.13 15.93 39.13
C HIS A 68 -41.86 16.60 37.78
N THR A 69 -42.21 17.88 37.61
CA THR A 69 -41.90 18.63 36.38
C THR A 69 -40.40 18.80 36.19
N ARG A 70 -39.66 19.13 37.27
CA ARG A 70 -38.18 19.21 37.23
C ARG A 70 -37.56 17.85 36.92
N ALA A 71 -38.01 16.80 37.61
CA ALA A 71 -37.51 15.45 37.37
C ALA A 71 -37.75 14.97 35.92
N HIS A 72 -38.88 15.34 35.31
CA HIS A 72 -39.16 15.05 33.90
C HIS A 72 -38.19 15.80 32.97
N GLN A 73 -38.04 17.12 33.17
CA GLN A 73 -37.14 17.96 32.37
C GLN A 73 -35.67 17.49 32.47
N ASP A 74 -35.22 17.12 33.66
CA ASP A 74 -33.85 16.62 33.89
C ASP A 74 -33.63 15.28 33.15
N ARG A 75 -34.60 14.36 33.17
CA ARG A 75 -34.54 13.09 32.43
C ARG A 75 -34.51 13.30 30.91
N GLU A 76 -35.32 14.21 30.38
CA GLU A 76 -35.30 14.56 28.95
C GLU A 76 -33.95 15.17 28.54
N ARG A 77 -33.40 16.06 29.36
CA ARG A 77 -32.09 16.67 29.14
C ARG A 77 -30.98 15.61 29.12
N GLN A 78 -30.97 14.71 30.09
CA GLN A 78 -30.00 13.60 30.16
C GLN A 78 -30.11 12.67 28.95
N THR A 79 -31.33 12.39 28.48
CA THR A 79 -31.55 11.53 27.31
C THR A 79 -31.01 12.18 26.04
N ARG A 80 -31.29 13.48 25.83
CA ARG A 80 -30.74 14.24 24.69
C ARG A 80 -29.22 14.31 24.73
N GLU A 81 -28.64 14.65 25.88
CA GLU A 81 -27.18 14.67 26.05
C GLU A 81 -26.53 13.30 25.77
N ARG A 82 -27.18 12.21 26.18
CA ARG A 82 -26.71 10.84 25.89
C ARG A 82 -26.75 10.57 24.38
N GLN A 83 -27.83 10.94 23.70
CA GLN A 83 -27.97 10.78 22.25
C GLN A 83 -26.94 11.62 21.48
N ASP A 84 -26.72 12.87 21.90
CA ASP A 84 -25.72 13.76 21.30
C ASP A 84 -24.31 13.20 21.47
N ARG A 85 -23.95 12.73 22.68
CA ARG A 85 -22.66 12.06 22.93
C ARG A 85 -22.47 10.81 22.09
N GLU A 86 -23.51 9.98 21.94
CA GLU A 86 -23.47 8.78 21.08
C GLU A 86 -23.30 9.15 19.61
N ARG A 87 -24.00 10.19 19.13
CA ARG A 87 -23.87 10.73 17.78
C ARG A 87 -22.46 11.25 17.52
N ASP A 88 -21.92 12.06 18.41
CA ASP A 88 -20.56 12.61 18.31
C ASP A 88 -19.50 11.51 18.30
N THR A 89 -19.68 10.48 19.13
CA THR A 89 -18.79 9.32 19.17
C THR A 89 -18.81 8.56 17.84
N ARG A 90 -19.99 8.31 17.27
CA ARG A 90 -20.14 7.65 15.97
C ARG A 90 -19.54 8.48 14.84
N GLU A 91 -19.79 9.79 14.83
CA GLU A 91 -19.21 10.68 13.83
C GLU A 91 -17.68 10.71 13.90
N ARG A 92 -17.10 10.73 15.11
CA ARG A 92 -15.67 10.65 15.29
C ARG A 92 -15.11 9.32 14.75
N GLN A 93 -15.75 8.21 15.09
CA GLN A 93 -15.36 6.88 14.58
C GLN A 93 -15.44 6.80 13.05
N ASN A 94 -16.49 7.35 12.44
CA ASN A 94 -16.62 7.42 10.99
C ASN A 94 -15.53 8.28 10.36
N ARG A 95 -15.24 9.47 10.91
CA ARG A 95 -14.15 10.34 10.43
C ARG A 95 -12.79 9.65 10.50
N GLU A 96 -12.51 8.93 11.58
CA GLU A 96 -11.27 8.16 11.75
C GLU A 96 -11.19 7.00 10.73
N ARG A 97 -12.31 6.30 10.48
CA ARG A 97 -12.41 5.26 9.45
C ARG A 97 -12.13 5.81 8.05
N ASP A 98 -12.79 6.90 7.69
CA ASP A 98 -12.62 7.54 6.37
C ASP A 98 -11.19 8.04 6.17
N ALA A 99 -10.56 8.57 7.23
CA ALA A 99 -9.16 8.98 7.19
C ALA A 99 -8.21 7.80 6.94
N ARG A 100 -8.43 6.66 7.62
CA ARG A 100 -7.66 5.42 7.40
C ARG A 100 -7.85 4.88 5.98
N GLU A 101 -9.08 4.90 5.46
CA GLU A 101 -9.34 4.46 4.09
C GLU A 101 -8.68 5.36 3.04
N ARG A 102 -8.71 6.69 3.22
CA ARG A 102 -7.97 7.61 2.35
C ARG A 102 -6.47 7.34 2.38
N GLN A 103 -5.89 7.20 3.57
CA GLN A 103 -4.46 6.87 3.72
C GLN A 103 -4.10 5.53 3.07
N ALA A 104 -4.95 4.50 3.22
CA ALA A 104 -4.74 3.20 2.58
C ALA A 104 -4.79 3.32 1.04
N ARG A 105 -5.76 4.05 0.48
CA ARG A 105 -5.84 4.31 -0.97
C ARG A 105 -4.64 5.09 -1.47
N GLU A 106 -4.21 6.14 -0.77
CA GLU A 106 -3.01 6.91 -1.14
C GLU A 106 -1.75 6.03 -1.11
N ARG A 107 -1.60 5.18 -0.09
CA ARG A 107 -0.49 4.22 0.01
C ARG A 107 -0.51 3.24 -1.16
N GLU A 108 -1.68 2.70 -1.49
CA GLU A 108 -1.84 1.77 -2.63
C GLU A 108 -1.51 2.45 -3.96
N THR A 109 -1.95 3.69 -4.18
CA THR A 109 -1.59 4.47 -5.39
C THR A 109 -0.08 4.68 -5.47
N ARG A 110 0.57 5.07 -4.36
CA ARG A 110 2.02 5.25 -4.31
C ARG A 110 2.78 3.95 -4.59
N GLU A 111 2.35 2.82 -4.04
CA GLU A 111 2.96 1.51 -4.31
C GLU A 111 2.73 1.04 -5.75
N ARG A 112 1.60 1.39 -6.37
CA ARG A 112 1.35 1.09 -7.79
C ARG A 112 2.27 1.89 -8.71
N GLU A 113 2.40 3.19 -8.43
CA GLU A 113 3.24 4.11 -9.20
C GLU A 113 4.73 3.82 -8.97
N ASN A 114 5.09 3.51 -7.73
CA ASN A 114 6.47 3.29 -7.33
C ASN A 114 6.60 1.99 -6.52
N PRO A 115 6.54 0.82 -7.19
CA PRO A 115 6.63 -0.46 -6.50
C PRO A 115 7.98 -0.53 -5.79
N ARG A 116 7.96 -1.04 -4.56
CA ARG A 116 9.20 -1.43 -3.89
C ARG A 116 9.80 -2.56 -4.71
N ALA A 117 11.01 -2.34 -5.23
CA ALA A 117 11.79 -3.37 -5.85
C ALA A 117 12.08 -4.44 -4.79
N GLN A 118 11.73 -5.67 -5.14
CA GLN A 118 12.04 -6.86 -4.38
C GLN A 118 13.27 -7.47 -5.03
N TRP A 119 14.26 -7.78 -4.21
CA TRP A 119 15.52 -8.30 -4.67
C TRP A 119 15.28 -9.64 -5.40
N THR A 120 15.72 -9.71 -6.65
CA THR A 120 15.43 -10.82 -7.55
C THR A 120 16.66 -11.69 -7.77
N HIS A 121 17.06 -12.42 -6.73
CA HIS A 121 17.90 -13.60 -6.95
C HIS A 121 17.58 -14.70 -5.91
N PRO A 122 17.25 -15.93 -6.35
CA PRO A 122 16.88 -17.02 -5.44
C PRO A 122 18.01 -17.49 -4.51
N ARG A 123 19.28 -17.21 -4.87
CA ARG A 123 20.46 -17.81 -4.20
C ARG A 123 21.23 -16.90 -3.24
N PHE A 124 20.84 -15.65 -3.05
CA PHE A 124 21.52 -14.79 -2.06
C PHE A 124 20.65 -14.57 -0.84
N GLU A 125 21.27 -14.75 0.33
CA GLU A 125 20.63 -14.59 1.63
C GLU A 125 21.07 -13.25 2.21
N ALA A 126 20.17 -12.27 2.16
CA ALA A 126 20.42 -10.99 2.81
C ALA A 126 20.61 -11.21 4.32
N GLY A 127 21.82 -10.95 4.83
CA GLY A 127 22.12 -11.05 6.26
C GLY A 127 22.97 -12.26 6.69
N SER A 128 23.42 -13.13 5.78
CA SER A 128 24.58 -13.97 6.08
C SER A 128 25.79 -13.03 6.11
N GLY A 129 26.26 -12.66 7.30
CA GLY A 129 27.31 -11.66 7.51
C GLY A 129 28.42 -11.78 6.46
N PHE A 130 28.44 -10.84 5.52
CA PHE A 130 29.55 -10.71 4.58
C PHE A 130 30.75 -10.32 5.42
N ASP A 131 31.61 -11.29 5.68
CA ASP A 131 32.95 -11.03 6.19
C ASP A 131 33.69 -10.19 5.14
N THR A 132 33.81 -8.89 5.44
CA THR A 132 34.48 -7.87 4.61
C THR A 132 35.97 -8.15 4.39
N SER A 133 36.52 -9.20 5.02
CA SER A 133 37.89 -9.66 4.83
C SER A 133 38.07 -10.64 3.66
N THR A 134 37.01 -11.32 3.20
CA THR A 134 37.21 -12.56 2.41
C THR A 134 36.27 -12.71 1.20
N ASN A 135 35.22 -11.90 1.07
CA ASN A 135 34.29 -11.97 -0.06
C ASN A 135 34.53 -10.88 -1.11
N PRO A 136 34.32 -11.19 -2.40
CA PRO A 136 34.44 -10.24 -3.51
C PRO A 136 33.49 -9.04 -3.33
N ARG A 137 33.94 -7.85 -3.76
CA ARG A 137 33.10 -6.65 -3.69
C ARG A 137 32.15 -6.63 -4.88
N PRO A 138 30.84 -6.63 -4.65
CA PRO A 138 29.87 -6.59 -5.73
C PRO A 138 30.05 -5.32 -6.57
N THR A 139 30.00 -5.48 -7.90
CA THR A 139 30.10 -4.36 -8.85
C THR A 139 28.69 -3.98 -9.30
N ILE A 140 28.39 -2.67 -9.29
CA ILE A 140 27.08 -2.15 -9.62
C ILE A 140 27.22 -1.20 -10.80
N HIS A 141 26.43 -1.44 -11.85
CA HIS A 141 26.48 -0.68 -13.08
C HIS A 141 25.07 -0.25 -13.51
N PRO A 142 24.84 1.03 -13.85
CA PRO A 142 23.68 1.40 -14.63
C PRO A 142 23.82 0.80 -16.03
N ILE A 143 22.76 0.18 -16.51
CA ILE A 143 22.71 -0.37 -17.86
C ILE A 143 21.53 0.22 -18.63
N ALA A 144 21.66 0.27 -19.94
CA ALA A 144 20.59 0.65 -20.86
C ALA A 144 20.21 -0.55 -21.74
N ILE A 145 18.92 -0.76 -21.93
CA ILE A 145 18.37 -1.82 -22.78
C ILE A 145 17.40 -1.19 -23.76
N THR A 146 17.72 -1.23 -25.05
CA THR A 146 16.77 -0.91 -26.12
C THR A 146 15.91 -2.13 -26.42
N LEU A 147 14.60 -2.03 -26.19
CA LEU A 147 13.64 -3.10 -26.48
C LEU A 147 13.34 -3.16 -27.98
N ARG A 148 12.72 -4.25 -28.45
CA ARG A 148 12.26 -4.42 -29.85
C ARG A 148 11.25 -3.35 -30.31
N SER A 149 10.66 -2.60 -29.39
CA SER A 149 9.82 -1.44 -29.74
C SER A 149 10.63 -0.23 -30.17
N GLY A 150 11.96 -0.25 -29.98
CA GLY A 150 12.86 0.90 -30.10
C GLY A 150 12.88 1.76 -28.83
N GLU A 151 12.08 1.45 -27.81
CA GLU A 151 12.13 2.16 -26.53
C GLU A 151 13.39 1.76 -25.75
N ARG A 152 14.19 2.75 -25.34
CA ARG A 152 15.36 2.59 -24.48
C ARG A 152 14.96 2.73 -23.02
N GLY A 153 15.29 1.73 -22.21
CA GLY A 153 15.03 1.69 -20.77
C GLY A 153 16.31 1.58 -19.97
N TYR A 154 16.29 2.14 -18.76
CA TYR A 154 17.42 2.15 -17.84
C TYR A 154 17.14 1.25 -16.64
N THR A 155 18.15 0.56 -16.13
CA THR A 155 18.06 -0.22 -14.89
C THR A 155 19.44 -0.40 -14.26
N LEU A 156 19.52 -1.10 -13.12
CA LEU A 156 20.80 -1.49 -12.53
C LEU A 156 21.04 -2.98 -12.74
N ARG A 157 22.31 -3.31 -12.99
CA ARG A 157 22.88 -4.65 -12.88
C ARG A 157 23.91 -4.63 -11.77
N ALA A 158 23.85 -5.62 -10.88
CA ALA A 158 24.84 -5.85 -9.84
C ALA A 158 25.39 -7.28 -9.96
N HIS A 159 26.69 -7.43 -10.13
CA HIS A 159 27.34 -8.74 -10.04
C HIS A 159 27.72 -8.98 -8.58
N LEU A 160 27.33 -10.13 -8.05
CA LEU A 160 27.45 -10.47 -6.63
C LEU A 160 28.76 -11.19 -6.29
N ASP A 161 29.54 -11.56 -7.31
CA ASP A 161 30.83 -12.24 -7.19
C ASP A 161 31.86 -11.68 -8.19
N ASP A 162 33.16 -11.92 -7.94
CA ASP A 162 34.27 -11.46 -8.81
C ASP A 162 34.30 -12.18 -10.17
N GLN A 163 33.67 -13.35 -10.29
CA GLN A 163 33.61 -14.12 -11.52
C GLN A 163 32.45 -13.68 -12.42
N GLN A 164 31.65 -12.69 -11.99
CA GLN A 164 30.43 -12.24 -12.64
C GLN A 164 29.47 -13.38 -12.96
N THR A 165 29.41 -14.40 -12.09
CA THR A 165 28.56 -15.58 -12.31
C THR A 165 27.13 -15.39 -11.83
N ASP A 166 26.94 -14.59 -10.77
CA ASP A 166 25.62 -14.25 -10.24
C ASP A 166 25.31 -12.76 -10.43
N ALA A 167 24.27 -12.47 -11.22
CA ALA A 167 23.79 -11.11 -11.48
C ALA A 167 22.43 -10.86 -10.80
N ALA A 168 22.27 -9.67 -10.22
CA ALA A 168 21.03 -9.15 -9.69
C ALA A 168 20.61 -7.88 -10.44
N PHE A 169 19.30 -7.65 -10.50
CA PHE A 169 18.71 -6.51 -11.19
C PHE A 169 17.68 -5.81 -10.30
N LEU A 170 17.31 -4.59 -10.66
CA LEU A 170 16.12 -3.96 -10.07
C LEU A 170 14.87 -4.67 -10.59
N GLY A 171 14.20 -5.39 -9.70
CA GLY A 171 12.95 -6.07 -10.03
C GLY A 171 11.87 -5.83 -8.99
N ALA A 172 10.59 -5.99 -9.36
CA ALA A 172 9.47 -6.03 -8.43
C ALA A 172 8.45 -7.05 -8.90
N GLN A 173 7.97 -7.92 -8.01
CA GLN A 173 6.97 -8.95 -8.34
C GLN A 173 7.42 -9.82 -9.54
N SER A 174 8.67 -10.29 -9.53
CA SER A 174 9.27 -11.11 -10.60
C SER A 174 9.29 -10.45 -11.98
N ARG A 175 9.31 -9.11 -12.02
CA ARG A 175 9.46 -8.30 -13.23
C ARG A 175 10.67 -7.39 -13.15
N LEU A 176 11.41 -7.29 -14.24
CA LEU A 176 12.52 -6.36 -14.43
C LEU A 176 11.98 -4.94 -14.52
N LEU A 177 12.44 -4.04 -13.66
CA LEU A 177 12.06 -2.64 -13.67
C LEU A 177 12.93 -1.88 -14.68
N LEU A 178 12.29 -1.24 -15.64
CA LEU A 178 12.93 -0.29 -16.56
C LEU A 178 12.39 1.12 -16.34
N PHE A 179 13.30 2.09 -16.33
CA PHE A 179 13.01 3.51 -16.21
C PHE A 179 13.12 4.18 -17.57
N ARG A 180 12.30 5.20 -17.83
CA ARG A 180 12.31 5.92 -19.13
C ARG A 180 13.46 6.91 -19.28
N SER A 181 14.17 7.20 -18.20
CA SER A 181 15.34 8.08 -18.19
C SER A 181 16.29 7.67 -17.08
N ALA A 182 17.58 7.95 -17.26
CA ALA A 182 18.57 7.81 -16.20
C ALA A 182 18.21 8.67 -14.96
N GLU A 183 17.53 9.79 -15.15
CA GLU A 183 17.06 10.67 -14.07
C GLU A 183 15.97 10.03 -13.20
N SER A 184 14.95 9.42 -13.84
CA SER A 184 13.86 8.74 -13.13
C SER A 184 14.40 7.53 -12.36
N MET A 185 15.32 6.77 -12.96
CA MET A 185 16.07 5.72 -12.27
C MET A 185 16.80 6.28 -11.05
N ARG A 186 17.63 7.31 -11.20
CA ARG A 186 18.41 7.85 -10.07
C ARG A 186 17.52 8.36 -8.93
N THR A 187 16.42 9.03 -9.26
CA THR A 187 15.43 9.50 -8.27
C THR A 187 14.82 8.35 -7.48
N TYR A 188 14.59 7.21 -8.14
CA TYR A 188 14.17 5.98 -7.49
C TYR A 188 15.25 5.41 -6.59
N LEU A 189 16.50 5.33 -7.07
CA LEU A 189 17.62 4.75 -6.34
C LEU A 189 17.98 5.51 -5.07
N ALA A 190 17.81 6.83 -5.07
CA ALA A 190 18.03 7.68 -3.89
C ALA A 190 17.07 7.35 -2.72
N ARG A 191 16.00 6.59 -2.96
CA ARG A 191 15.05 6.15 -1.93
C ARG A 191 15.37 4.73 -1.48
N THR A 192 16.09 4.58 -0.38
CA THR A 192 16.47 3.29 0.22
C THR A 192 15.29 2.36 0.48
N GLU A 193 14.11 2.89 0.86
CA GLU A 193 12.92 2.06 1.09
C GLU A 193 12.27 1.53 -0.20
N ALA A 194 12.68 2.04 -1.36
CA ALA A 194 12.14 1.67 -2.65
C ALA A 194 12.82 0.42 -3.23
N HIS A 195 14.00 0.00 -2.76
CA HIS A 195 14.69 -1.15 -3.32
C HIS A 195 15.68 -1.79 -2.34
N GLU A 196 15.98 -3.06 -2.56
CA GLU A 196 16.80 -3.87 -1.65
C GLU A 196 18.29 -3.92 -2.06
N LEU A 197 18.65 -3.45 -3.26
CA LEU A 197 20.06 -3.30 -3.67
C LEU A 197 20.83 -2.33 -2.75
N ALA A 198 20.12 -1.44 -2.05
CA ALA A 198 20.70 -0.56 -1.03
C ALA A 198 21.37 -1.30 0.14
N THR A 199 21.15 -2.61 0.29
CA THR A 199 21.76 -3.43 1.34
C THR A 199 23.13 -4.00 0.94
N ILE A 200 23.51 -3.86 -0.33
CA ILE A 200 24.76 -4.41 -0.87
C ILE A 200 25.96 -3.57 -0.41
N ALA A 201 27.07 -4.24 -0.07
CA ALA A 201 28.32 -3.58 0.28
C ALA A 201 28.82 -2.69 -0.87
N GLY A 202 29.14 -1.42 -0.58
CA GLY A 202 29.59 -0.46 -1.59
C GLY A 202 28.45 0.34 -2.24
N TRP A 203 27.19 0.09 -1.87
CA TRP A 203 26.03 0.86 -2.37
C TRP A 203 26.18 2.37 -2.19
N ASP A 204 26.54 2.84 -1.00
CA ASP A 204 26.68 4.28 -0.72
C ASP A 204 27.75 4.92 -1.61
N SER A 205 28.90 4.26 -1.77
CA SER A 205 29.98 4.71 -2.65
C SER A 205 29.57 4.73 -4.12
N PHE A 206 28.76 3.76 -4.56
CA PHE A 206 28.21 3.72 -5.91
C PHE A 206 27.22 4.88 -6.15
N LEU A 207 26.31 5.12 -5.20
CA LEU A 207 25.31 6.17 -5.30
C LEU A 207 25.95 7.56 -5.29
N ASP A 208 26.97 7.77 -4.44
CA ASP A 208 27.79 8.98 -4.44
C ASP A 208 28.55 9.16 -5.76
N GLY A 209 29.14 8.06 -6.28
CA GLY A 209 29.88 8.03 -7.54
C GLY A 209 29.04 8.33 -8.79
N MET A 210 27.74 7.99 -8.77
CA MET A 210 26.80 8.39 -9.83
C MET A 210 26.65 9.91 -9.95
N GLY A 211 27.06 10.68 -8.92
CA GLY A 211 27.07 12.14 -8.93
C GLY A 211 25.68 12.77 -9.06
N SER A 212 25.65 14.09 -9.31
CA SER A 212 24.41 14.88 -9.40
C SER A 212 23.70 14.80 -10.76
N THR A 213 24.43 14.42 -11.81
CA THR A 213 23.96 14.41 -13.19
C THR A 213 23.85 12.96 -13.66
N PRO A 214 22.68 12.52 -14.17
CA PRO A 214 22.57 11.19 -14.76
C PRO A 214 23.53 11.05 -15.94
N THR A 215 24.45 10.08 -15.86
CA THR A 215 25.39 9.76 -16.94
C THR A 215 24.83 8.60 -17.74
N GLU A 216 24.87 8.72 -19.07
CA GLU A 216 24.45 7.65 -19.97
C GLU A 216 25.41 6.44 -19.82
N PRO A 217 24.90 5.20 -19.75
CA PRO A 217 25.74 4.00 -19.79
C PRO A 217 26.60 3.99 -21.06
N ASP A 218 27.85 3.54 -20.93
CA ASP A 218 28.74 3.36 -22.08
C ASP A 218 28.31 2.17 -22.96
N ASP A 219 29.11 1.88 -23.99
CA ASP A 219 28.82 0.82 -24.97
C ASP A 219 28.86 -0.59 -24.34
N GLU A 220 29.65 -0.81 -23.28
CA GLU A 220 29.74 -2.09 -22.58
C GLU A 220 28.50 -2.36 -21.71
N HIS A 221 27.85 -1.29 -21.27
CA HIS A 221 26.64 -1.30 -20.45
C HIS A 221 25.37 -0.97 -21.25
N SER A 222 25.46 -0.96 -22.58
CA SER A 222 24.35 -0.70 -23.50
C SER A 222 24.01 -1.95 -24.32
N PHE A 223 22.76 -2.38 -24.22
CA PHE A 223 22.24 -3.57 -24.89
C PHE A 223 21.08 -3.20 -25.81
N ASP A 224 20.96 -3.89 -26.94
CA ASP A 224 20.06 -3.46 -28.02
C ASP A 224 19.35 -4.64 -28.70
N PHE A 225 18.17 -4.95 -28.19
CA PHE A 225 17.32 -6.02 -28.72
C PHE A 225 16.65 -5.64 -30.04
N ASP A 226 16.46 -4.35 -30.31
CA ASP A 226 15.97 -3.87 -31.61
C ASP A 226 17.04 -4.12 -32.69
N LEU A 227 18.29 -3.76 -32.41
CA LEU A 227 19.40 -3.97 -33.34
C LEU A 227 19.68 -5.46 -33.59
N ILE A 228 19.55 -6.32 -32.57
CA ILE A 228 19.57 -7.77 -32.77
C ILE A 228 18.43 -8.17 -33.72
N THR A 229 17.20 -7.74 -33.44
CA THR A 229 16.02 -8.08 -34.25
C THR A 229 16.14 -7.60 -35.69
N TYR A 230 16.70 -6.41 -35.90
CA TYR A 230 17.04 -5.86 -37.20
C TYR A 230 18.08 -6.73 -37.93
N SER A 231 19.15 -7.12 -37.22
CA SER A 231 20.25 -7.94 -37.75
C SER A 231 19.76 -9.32 -38.23
N LEU A 232 18.76 -9.91 -37.57
CA LEU A 232 18.16 -11.20 -37.94
C LEU A 232 17.51 -11.22 -39.34
N ARG A 233 17.32 -10.05 -39.98
CA ARG A 233 16.82 -9.93 -41.36
C ARG A 233 17.89 -10.26 -42.41
N PHE A 234 19.15 -10.29 -41.99
CA PHE A 234 20.31 -10.54 -42.84
C PHE A 234 20.91 -11.94 -42.58
N PRO A 235 21.72 -12.47 -43.52
CA PRO A 235 22.44 -13.72 -43.31
C PRO A 235 23.42 -13.65 -42.12
N PRO A 236 23.71 -14.77 -41.43
CA PRO A 236 24.58 -14.78 -40.23
C PRO A 236 25.99 -14.25 -40.45
N ALA A 237 26.50 -14.31 -41.67
CA ALA A 237 27.80 -13.73 -42.04
C ALA A 237 27.87 -12.20 -41.90
N GLN A 238 26.73 -11.51 -41.81
CA GLN A 238 26.64 -10.06 -41.63
C GLN A 238 26.33 -9.66 -40.17
N TRP A 239 26.15 -10.63 -39.27
CA TRP A 239 25.88 -10.36 -37.86
C TRP A 239 27.16 -9.90 -37.16
N VAL A 240 27.03 -8.92 -36.26
CA VAL A 240 28.13 -8.40 -35.46
C VAL A 240 28.32 -9.31 -34.23
N PRO A 241 29.40 -10.12 -34.13
CA PRO A 241 29.52 -11.14 -33.09
C PRO A 241 29.47 -10.58 -31.67
N THR A 242 30.16 -9.46 -31.42
CA THR A 242 30.22 -8.81 -30.10
C THR A 242 28.84 -8.36 -29.61
N LEU A 243 28.00 -7.82 -30.50
CA LEU A 243 26.63 -7.44 -30.19
C LEU A 243 25.82 -8.66 -29.74
N PHE A 244 25.88 -9.76 -30.49
CA PHE A 244 25.13 -10.97 -30.17
C PHE A 244 25.62 -11.63 -28.88
N ILE A 245 26.93 -11.67 -28.64
CA ILE A 245 27.51 -12.18 -27.40
C ILE A 245 27.00 -11.38 -26.20
N ALA A 246 27.17 -10.05 -26.22
CA ALA A 246 26.79 -9.18 -25.10
C ALA A 246 25.29 -9.28 -24.78
N ASN A 247 24.42 -9.27 -25.81
CA ASN A 247 22.98 -9.38 -25.60
C ASN A 247 22.56 -10.78 -25.15
N ARG A 248 23.25 -11.86 -25.59
CA ARG A 248 22.99 -13.22 -25.10
C ARG A 248 23.32 -13.32 -23.62
N ASP A 249 24.47 -12.80 -23.22
CA ASP A 249 24.94 -12.85 -21.84
C ASP A 249 23.98 -12.08 -20.93
N LEU A 250 23.53 -10.88 -21.32
CA LEU A 250 22.49 -10.17 -20.58
C LEU A 250 21.17 -10.96 -20.50
N ILE A 251 20.68 -11.51 -21.62
CA ILE A 251 19.42 -12.29 -21.63
C ILE A 251 19.55 -13.47 -20.66
N ARG A 252 20.71 -14.12 -20.61
CA ARG A 252 20.98 -15.21 -19.68
C ARG A 252 20.94 -14.72 -18.23
N GLU A 253 21.68 -13.66 -17.90
CA GLU A 253 21.70 -13.06 -16.56
C GLU A 253 20.29 -12.70 -16.08
N VAL A 254 19.49 -12.02 -16.91
CA VAL A 254 18.10 -11.68 -16.60
C VAL A 254 17.26 -12.96 -16.46
N SER A 255 17.47 -13.95 -17.31
CA SER A 255 16.72 -15.21 -17.24
C SER A 255 17.01 -16.01 -15.98
N GLU A 256 18.25 -15.97 -15.48
CA GLU A 256 18.64 -16.60 -14.23
C GLU A 256 18.06 -15.83 -13.03
N ALA A 257 18.17 -14.49 -13.02
CA ALA A 257 17.65 -13.64 -11.96
C ALA A 257 16.12 -13.70 -11.79
N PHE A 258 15.37 -13.85 -12.89
CA PHE A 258 13.90 -13.87 -12.88
C PHE A 258 13.31 -15.28 -13.13
N GLU A 259 14.14 -16.32 -13.04
CA GLU A 259 13.77 -17.75 -13.19
C GLU A 259 12.98 -18.05 -14.48
N LEU A 260 13.45 -17.52 -15.62
CA LEU A 260 12.83 -17.67 -16.94
C LEU A 260 13.21 -19.00 -17.57
N GLY A 261 12.70 -20.09 -17.00
CA GLY A 261 13.07 -21.46 -17.37
C GLY A 261 12.96 -21.77 -18.88
N ASP A 262 11.97 -21.21 -19.56
CA ASP A 262 11.79 -21.43 -21.00
C ASP A 262 12.80 -20.67 -21.87
N VAL A 263 13.30 -19.52 -21.40
CA VAL A 263 14.41 -18.81 -22.04
C VAL A 263 15.73 -19.52 -21.74
N LEU A 264 15.95 -19.96 -20.50
CA LEU A 264 17.15 -20.72 -20.11
C LEU A 264 17.30 -22.01 -20.94
N LYS A 265 16.22 -22.72 -21.21
CA LYS A 265 16.24 -23.90 -22.11
C LYS A 265 16.72 -23.56 -23.53
N GLN A 266 16.38 -22.38 -24.04
CA GLN A 266 16.82 -21.93 -25.36
C GLN A 266 18.32 -21.57 -25.38
N LEU A 267 18.88 -21.18 -24.24
CA LEU A 267 20.27 -20.79 -24.06
C LEU A 267 21.17 -21.92 -23.53
N ALA A 268 20.58 -23.07 -23.19
CA ALA A 268 21.27 -24.20 -22.60
C ALA A 268 22.40 -24.74 -23.48
N VAL A 269 23.38 -25.38 -22.84
CA VAL A 269 24.51 -26.02 -23.54
C VAL A 269 24.01 -26.98 -24.61
N GLY A 270 24.55 -26.84 -25.83
CA GLY A 270 24.17 -27.63 -26.99
C GLY A 270 22.90 -27.15 -27.71
N SER A 271 22.28 -26.06 -27.28
CA SER A 271 21.18 -25.44 -28.03
C SER A 271 21.68 -24.80 -29.34
N PRO A 272 20.79 -24.48 -30.29
CA PRO A 272 21.18 -23.71 -31.47
C PRO A 272 21.81 -22.35 -31.13
N LEU A 273 21.36 -21.67 -30.08
CA LEU A 273 21.90 -20.37 -29.69
C LEU A 273 23.27 -20.51 -29.02
N ASP A 274 23.48 -21.58 -28.26
CA ASP A 274 24.78 -21.91 -27.66
C ASP A 274 25.82 -22.23 -28.74
N TYR A 275 25.46 -23.07 -29.72
CA TYR A 275 26.33 -23.33 -30.88
C TYR A 275 26.70 -22.06 -31.64
N LEU A 276 25.75 -21.15 -31.84
CA LEU A 276 26.02 -19.88 -32.51
C LEU A 276 26.96 -18.97 -31.68
N ASP A 277 26.76 -18.92 -30.37
CA ASP A 277 27.61 -18.17 -29.44
C ASP A 277 29.06 -18.68 -29.47
N ASP A 278 29.25 -20.01 -29.45
CA ASP A 278 30.57 -20.62 -29.57
C ASP A 278 31.30 -20.18 -30.85
N LEU A 279 30.59 -20.14 -31.99
CA LEU A 279 31.16 -19.64 -33.24
C LEU A 279 31.57 -18.17 -33.13
N PHE A 280 30.70 -17.34 -32.56
CA PHE A 280 30.96 -15.92 -32.40
C PHE A 280 32.16 -15.63 -31.49
N ARG A 281 32.36 -16.38 -30.41
CA ARG A 281 33.49 -16.17 -29.48
C ARG A 281 34.85 -16.53 -30.07
N VAL A 282 34.88 -17.29 -31.17
CA VAL A 282 36.13 -17.67 -31.84
C VAL A 282 36.31 -17.05 -33.22
N VAL A 283 35.28 -16.44 -33.81
CA VAL A 283 35.29 -15.97 -35.21
C VAL A 283 36.37 -14.94 -35.50
N ASP A 284 36.72 -14.08 -34.53
CA ASP A 284 37.74 -13.05 -34.71
C ASP A 284 39.16 -13.58 -34.51
N ARG A 285 39.33 -14.84 -34.08
CA ARG A 285 40.65 -15.44 -33.93
C ARG A 285 41.31 -15.66 -35.31
N PRO A 286 42.61 -15.36 -35.49
CA PRO A 286 43.24 -15.40 -36.82
C PRO A 286 43.14 -16.76 -37.51
N VAL A 287 43.74 -17.79 -36.88
CA VAL A 287 43.80 -19.17 -37.41
C VAL A 287 42.63 -20.01 -36.87
N ALA A 288 42.33 -19.90 -35.58
CA ALA A 288 41.27 -20.68 -34.93
C ALA A 288 39.85 -20.29 -35.41
N GLY A 289 39.65 -19.05 -35.87
CA GLY A 289 38.33 -18.55 -36.31
C GLY A 289 37.96 -18.92 -37.75
N TRP A 290 38.89 -19.50 -38.53
CA TRP A 290 38.63 -19.81 -39.94
C TRP A 290 37.52 -20.83 -40.15
N GLY A 291 37.47 -21.87 -39.31
CA GLY A 291 36.38 -22.84 -39.32
C GLY A 291 35.03 -22.19 -38.99
N ALA A 292 35.01 -21.33 -37.98
CA ALA A 292 33.80 -20.61 -37.57
C ALA A 292 33.28 -19.67 -38.65
N ARG A 293 34.15 -18.91 -39.33
CA ARG A 293 33.75 -18.03 -40.46
C ARG A 293 33.09 -18.83 -41.59
N ARG A 294 33.65 -19.99 -41.94
CA ARG A 294 33.09 -20.88 -42.96
C ARG A 294 31.74 -21.44 -42.55
N GLN A 295 31.63 -21.88 -41.29
CA GLN A 295 30.37 -22.38 -40.76
C GLN A 295 29.30 -21.28 -40.78
N LEU A 296 29.58 -20.09 -40.23
CA LEU A 296 28.69 -18.94 -40.24
C LEU A 296 28.21 -18.55 -41.65
N ALA A 297 29.11 -18.59 -42.64
CA ALA A 297 28.77 -18.31 -44.04
C ALA A 297 27.79 -19.33 -44.66
N SER A 298 27.75 -20.55 -44.12
CA SER A 298 26.85 -21.62 -44.58
C SER A 298 25.54 -21.71 -43.79
N LEU A 299 25.42 -20.99 -42.67
CA LEU A 299 24.24 -21.07 -41.80
C LEU A 299 23.02 -20.41 -42.45
N GLN A 300 21.88 -21.08 -42.36
CA GLN A 300 20.58 -20.50 -42.68
C GLN A 300 20.05 -19.72 -41.46
N ALA A 301 19.81 -18.42 -41.63
CA ALA A 301 19.36 -17.53 -40.56
C ALA A 301 18.11 -18.05 -39.83
N GLY A 302 17.14 -18.63 -40.56
CA GLY A 302 15.82 -18.99 -40.05
C GLY A 302 15.82 -19.88 -38.79
N ARG A 303 16.79 -20.79 -38.66
CA ARG A 303 16.91 -21.68 -37.48
C ARG A 303 17.28 -20.93 -36.20
N PHE A 304 18.15 -19.92 -36.31
CA PHE A 304 18.65 -19.16 -35.15
C PHE A 304 17.78 -17.94 -34.85
N SER A 305 17.18 -17.32 -35.87
CA SER A 305 16.31 -16.16 -35.70
C SER A 305 15.07 -16.49 -34.86
N GLY A 306 14.55 -17.72 -34.94
CA GLY A 306 13.45 -18.18 -34.08
C GLY A 306 13.84 -18.17 -32.59
N GLY A 307 15.00 -18.74 -32.26
CA GLY A 307 15.52 -18.77 -30.89
C GLY A 307 15.79 -17.37 -30.34
N TRP A 308 16.44 -16.50 -31.11
CA TRP A 308 16.71 -15.12 -30.68
C TRP A 308 15.42 -14.34 -30.40
N ARG A 309 14.43 -14.42 -31.30
CA ARG A 309 13.14 -13.75 -31.08
C ARG A 309 12.41 -14.31 -29.86
N GLY A 310 12.47 -15.62 -29.63
CA GLY A 310 11.88 -16.26 -28.46
C GLY A 310 12.53 -15.84 -27.15
N ALA A 311 13.87 -15.80 -27.11
CA ALA A 311 14.62 -15.41 -25.94
C ALA A 311 14.39 -13.93 -25.56
N ILE A 312 14.44 -13.03 -26.55
CA ILE A 312 14.14 -11.61 -26.35
C ILE A 312 12.70 -11.41 -25.88
N ALA A 313 11.73 -12.05 -26.53
CA ALA A 313 10.32 -11.93 -26.15
C ALA A 313 10.08 -12.40 -24.70
N GLY A 314 10.70 -13.51 -24.28
CA GLY A 314 10.58 -14.01 -22.92
C GLY A 314 11.12 -13.06 -21.85
N VAL A 315 12.20 -12.32 -22.15
CA VAL A 315 12.72 -11.27 -21.26
C VAL A 315 11.79 -10.05 -21.26
N GLU A 316 11.35 -9.58 -22.44
CA GLU A 316 10.47 -8.41 -22.55
C GLU A 316 9.11 -8.60 -21.87
N GLU A 317 8.56 -9.81 -21.86
CA GLU A 317 7.33 -10.15 -21.13
C GLU A 317 7.44 -9.92 -19.62
N ARG A 318 8.66 -9.89 -19.09
CA ARG A 318 8.97 -9.62 -17.69
C ARG A 318 9.34 -8.18 -17.42
N VAL A 319 9.36 -7.32 -18.43
CA VAL A 319 9.63 -5.89 -18.22
C VAL A 319 8.41 -5.19 -17.62
N ARG A 320 8.66 -4.35 -16.63
CA ARG A 320 7.72 -3.37 -16.09
C ARG A 320 8.33 -1.98 -16.20
N TRP A 321 7.68 -1.13 -16.97
CA TRP A 321 8.05 0.29 -17.05
C TRP A 321 7.63 1.05 -15.80
N LEU A 322 8.57 1.82 -15.26
CA LEU A 322 8.34 2.87 -14.28
C LEU A 322 8.45 4.24 -14.95
N ARG A 323 7.64 5.18 -14.48
CA ARG A 323 7.55 6.54 -15.01
C ARG A 323 8.36 7.50 -14.16
#